data_AF-A0A976FPR2-F1
#
_entry.id   AF-A0A976FPR2-F1
#
_cell.length_a   1.000
_cell.length_b   1.000
_cell.length_c   1.000
_cell.angle_alpha   90.00
_cell.angle_beta   90.00
_cell.angle_gamma   90.00
#
_symmetry.space_group_name_H-M   'P 1'
#
loop_
_entity.id
_entity.type
_entity.pdbx_description
1 polymer ?
#
loop_
_entity_poly.entity_id
_entity_poly.type
_entity_poly.pdbx_seq_one_letter_code
_entity_poly.pdbx_strand_id
1 'polypeptide(L)'
;MMKIKHVPVIDMPLRLTSKFVERYGDKAPEKTAMDMFTFCTALGKKEANRQLRIHYATWVTEADLKEMAEAGVNSLRVPVGDWMFNPYEPYIGCTEGAIDALDRVADLANKYKIDLLLDIHGLVGSQNGFDNSGMASSVKWTSIASTRPVGTTTFEHWTVRSAEWAGEFDPVTNSYKSINYEHLNHSLRTVAAIVDRYAHHPAIIGLEPVNEPWELTPIDLLKEYYWKSYKRVKARAPHWKFVLHDSFRFGVAYWSQFMRGCPDIALDTHIYQAWNSPGTSTDYFSNACQQKYTIAEMENAMMPVIVGEWSLGTDNCAMWLNGFNDNLPGFPTVQCQTTKCPIQSTYLGNNFPGTPLDTTRPIQGPYGTGQSGPSFGDCPITSNTSFNQQTADDELVFTRNLNLKKLNAFAVGHGWYFWNFKTEFGSRWNFLDLVRKGAFPKNVSSYHADDNVLTACVDEDDGAFLCSAKRGVRPLELENGLDFACGGDDGKVDCTDLLSRFRTIEERCDWAFNEYWHAHREGGATCDFGGAAHLVAIPILLNVEHQVSFASVYNEKILIWTLLGVVLGFSGLAFVMAMARHRRREEYSPLIGHIIVAGVDD
;
A
#
# COMPACT_ATOMS: atom_id res chain seq x y z
N MET A 1 -2.33 -7.92 10.86
CA MET A 1 -1.82 -6.89 11.80
C MET A 1 -2.28 -5.52 11.30
N MET A 2 -2.32 -4.44 12.09
CA MET A 2 -2.82 -3.12 11.62
C MET A 2 -1.92 -1.96 12.01
N LYS A 3 -1.91 -0.86 11.27
CA LYS A 3 -1.26 0.36 11.76
C LYS A 3 -2.15 1.16 12.68
N ILE A 4 -1.56 1.71 13.75
CA ILE A 4 -2.17 2.76 14.57
C ILE A 4 -1.44 4.06 14.27
N LYS A 5 -1.93 4.78 13.26
CA LYS A 5 -1.34 6.06 12.93
C LYS A 5 -1.54 7.11 14.03
N HIS A 6 -0.42 7.60 14.56
CA HIS A 6 -0.34 8.83 15.36
C HIS A 6 0.15 9.98 14.45
N VAL A 7 -0.80 10.51 13.69
CA VAL A 7 -0.76 11.78 12.92
C VAL A 7 0.36 11.97 11.88
N PRO A 8 0.10 11.53 10.63
CA PRO A 8 0.15 12.45 9.48
C PRO A 8 -1.15 13.25 9.23
N VAL A 9 -1.02 14.39 8.56
CA VAL A 9 -2.07 15.35 8.17
C VAL A 9 -3.27 14.72 7.48
N ILE A 10 -3.05 13.63 6.75
CA ILE A 10 -4.08 12.87 6.03
C ILE A 10 -5.25 12.44 6.97
N ASP A 11 -4.99 12.24 8.27
CA ASP A 11 -6.02 11.88 9.27
C ASP A 11 -6.24 12.95 10.35
N MET A 12 -5.59 14.11 10.21
CA MET A 12 -5.93 15.27 11.02
C MET A 12 -7.26 15.84 10.51
N PRO A 13 -8.26 16.06 11.38
CA PRO A 13 -9.54 16.58 10.94
C PRO A 13 -9.35 17.92 10.27
N LEU A 14 -10.25 18.18 9.31
CA LEU A 14 -10.34 19.37 8.45
C LEU A 14 -9.97 20.69 9.15
N ARG A 15 -10.31 20.81 10.43
CA ARG A 15 -10.18 22.01 11.26
C ARG A 15 -8.81 22.15 11.95
N LEU A 16 -8.03 21.08 12.10
CA LEU A 16 -6.65 21.12 12.58
C LEU A 16 -5.71 21.69 11.52
N THR A 17 -5.98 21.41 10.25
CA THR A 17 -5.10 21.71 9.12
C THR A 17 -5.42 23.04 8.44
N SER A 18 -6.68 23.50 8.50
CA SER A 18 -7.14 24.65 7.73
C SER A 18 -7.31 25.96 8.53
N LYS A 19 -6.47 26.92 8.18
CA LYS A 19 -6.71 28.37 8.34
C LYS A 19 -6.76 28.97 6.94
N PHE A 20 -7.96 28.96 6.34
CA PHE A 20 -8.16 29.31 4.94
C PHE A 20 -7.68 30.73 4.59
N VAL A 21 -7.17 30.89 3.36
CA VAL A 21 -6.53 32.12 2.81
C VAL A 21 -7.39 33.37 2.97
N GLU A 22 -8.72 33.24 2.85
CA GLU A 22 -9.65 34.37 2.97
C GLU A 22 -9.51 35.13 4.30
N ARG A 23 -8.95 34.48 5.33
CA ARG A 23 -8.72 35.08 6.64
C ARG A 23 -7.33 35.70 6.81
N TYR A 24 -6.33 35.29 6.03
CA TYR A 24 -4.92 35.59 6.32
C TYR A 24 -4.13 36.22 5.18
N GLY A 25 -4.63 36.22 3.93
CA GLY A 25 -3.94 36.83 2.78
C GLY A 25 -2.48 36.38 2.68
N ASP A 26 -1.55 37.34 2.59
CA ASP A 26 -0.11 37.10 2.50
C ASP A 26 0.50 36.35 3.70
N LYS A 27 -0.24 36.20 4.82
CA LYS A 27 0.19 35.41 5.99
C LYS A 27 -0.18 33.94 5.89
N ALA A 28 -0.81 33.49 4.80
CA ALA A 28 -1.18 32.09 4.60
C ALA A 28 -0.01 31.10 4.81
N PRO A 29 1.24 31.36 4.36
CA PRO A 29 2.36 30.47 4.61
C PRO A 29 2.64 30.19 6.09
N GLU A 30 2.51 31.20 6.95
CA GLU A 30 2.77 31.11 8.40
C GLU A 30 1.57 30.57 9.20
N LYS A 31 0.42 30.41 8.54
CA LYS A 31 -0.86 30.11 9.19
C LYS A 31 -1.49 28.82 8.70
N THR A 32 -0.98 28.22 7.62
CA THR A 32 -1.47 26.94 7.08
C THR A 32 -0.68 25.78 7.67
N ALA A 33 -1.40 24.77 8.14
CA ALA A 33 -0.81 23.56 8.70
C ALA A 33 -0.86 22.46 7.62
N MET A 34 0.28 22.25 6.96
CA MET A 34 0.48 21.27 5.88
C MET A 34 0.99 19.92 6.41
N ASP A 35 1.61 19.92 7.59
CA ASP A 35 2.33 18.85 8.28
C ASP A 35 2.34 19.11 9.80
N MET A 36 2.86 18.18 10.60
CA MET A 36 2.91 18.37 12.06
C MET A 36 3.80 19.55 12.45
N PHE A 37 4.90 19.80 11.72
CA PHE A 37 5.81 20.91 11.96
C PHE A 37 5.09 22.27 11.81
N THR A 38 4.41 22.47 10.70
CA THR A 38 3.64 23.69 10.39
C THR A 38 2.38 23.78 11.25
N PHE A 39 1.76 22.66 11.64
CA PHE A 39 0.70 22.63 12.65
C PHE A 39 1.15 23.24 13.98
N CYS A 40 2.27 22.76 14.53
CA CYS A 40 2.84 23.28 15.77
C CYS A 40 3.23 24.75 15.64
N THR A 41 3.79 25.15 14.49
CA THR A 41 4.22 26.53 14.22
C THR A 41 3.03 27.48 14.08
N ALA A 42 2.01 27.11 13.30
CA ALA A 42 0.88 27.96 12.95
C ALA A 42 -0.09 28.21 14.11
N LEU A 43 -0.27 27.21 14.97
CA LEU A 43 -1.12 27.31 16.17
C LEU A 43 -0.35 27.78 17.41
N GLY A 44 0.94 27.49 17.47
CA GLY A 44 1.77 27.68 18.65
C GLY A 44 1.50 26.65 19.74
N LYS A 45 2.46 26.53 20.66
CA LYS A 45 2.54 25.46 21.68
C LYS A 45 1.22 25.17 22.39
N LYS A 46 0.60 26.20 22.99
CA LYS A 46 -0.60 26.04 23.82
C LYS A 46 -1.81 25.52 23.05
N GLU A 47 -2.13 26.12 21.90
CA GLU A 47 -3.32 25.73 21.16
C GLU A 47 -3.09 24.40 20.43
N ALA A 48 -1.92 24.21 19.81
CA ALA A 48 -1.56 22.94 19.19
C ALA A 48 -1.65 21.79 20.21
N ASN A 49 -1.11 21.97 21.42
CA ASN A 49 -1.16 20.95 22.45
C ASN A 49 -2.58 20.68 22.96
N ARG A 50 -3.39 21.72 23.16
CA ARG A 50 -4.79 21.55 23.55
C ARG A 50 -5.54 20.68 22.54
N GLN A 51 -5.28 20.89 21.25
CA GLN A 51 -5.88 20.12 20.17
C GLN A 51 -5.36 18.68 20.13
N LEU A 52 -4.04 18.49 20.22
CA LEU A 52 -3.41 17.18 20.23
C LEU A 52 -3.81 16.34 21.45
N ARG A 53 -3.96 16.92 22.64
CA ARG A 53 -4.44 16.20 23.83
C ARG A 53 -5.85 15.62 23.65
N ILE A 54 -6.74 16.34 22.94
CA ILE A 54 -8.06 15.83 22.60
C ILE A 54 -7.94 14.70 21.57
N HIS A 55 -7.14 14.90 20.52
CA HIS A 55 -6.85 13.85 19.53
C HIS A 55 -6.32 12.58 20.18
N TYR A 56 -5.30 12.70 21.04
CA TYR A 56 -4.72 11.58 21.78
C TYR A 56 -5.76 10.85 22.62
N ALA A 57 -6.69 11.57 23.25
CA ALA A 57 -7.72 10.96 24.09
C ALA A 57 -8.79 10.21 23.28
N THR A 58 -9.16 10.68 22.08
CA THR A 58 -10.35 10.21 21.35
C THR A 58 -10.07 9.45 20.05
N TRP A 59 -8.86 9.53 19.49
CA TRP A 59 -8.56 8.87 18.21
C TRP A 59 -8.41 7.36 18.34
N VAL A 60 -7.61 6.93 19.32
CA VAL A 60 -7.43 5.52 19.67
C VAL A 60 -8.09 5.30 21.02
N THR A 61 -9.16 4.51 21.02
CA THR A 61 -9.95 4.20 22.22
C THR A 61 -9.88 2.72 22.53
N GLU A 62 -10.24 2.36 23.76
CA GLU A 62 -10.37 0.96 24.15
C GLU A 62 -11.36 0.18 23.26
N ALA A 63 -12.43 0.82 22.79
CA ALA A 63 -13.39 0.20 21.88
C ALA A 63 -12.75 -0.15 20.54
N ASP A 64 -11.87 0.71 20.01
CA ASP A 64 -11.13 0.42 18.77
C ASP A 64 -10.21 -0.80 18.95
N LEU A 65 -9.47 -0.88 20.06
CA LEU A 65 -8.57 -2.02 20.37
C LEU A 65 -9.37 -3.33 20.55
N LYS A 66 -10.51 -3.26 21.23
CA LYS A 66 -11.41 -4.40 21.41
C LYS A 66 -11.95 -4.90 20.07
N GLU A 67 -12.43 -4.00 19.21
CA GLU A 67 -12.95 -4.35 17.89
C GLU A 67 -11.87 -4.96 16.99
N MET A 68 -10.65 -4.40 17.00
CA MET A 68 -9.52 -4.98 16.29
C MET A 68 -9.18 -6.39 16.81
N ALA A 69 -9.17 -6.60 18.12
CA ALA A 69 -8.94 -7.93 18.70
C ALA A 69 -10.04 -8.94 18.29
N GLU A 70 -11.30 -8.52 18.28
CA GLU A 70 -12.45 -9.33 17.83
C GLU A 70 -12.37 -9.69 16.34
N ALA A 71 -11.82 -8.79 15.51
CA ALA A 71 -11.53 -9.06 14.10
C ALA A 71 -10.30 -9.98 13.89
N GLY A 72 -9.64 -10.41 14.97
CA GLY A 72 -8.47 -11.28 14.93
C GLY A 72 -7.15 -10.53 14.71
N VAL A 73 -7.06 -9.23 14.97
CA VAL A 73 -5.78 -8.50 14.94
C VAL A 73 -4.92 -8.96 16.11
N ASN A 74 -3.70 -9.41 15.82
CA ASN A 74 -2.73 -9.90 16.81
C ASN A 74 -1.54 -8.94 17.05
N SER A 75 -1.32 -7.99 16.14
CA SER A 75 -0.25 -7.00 16.27
C SER A 75 -0.66 -5.67 15.64
N LEU A 76 -0.10 -4.58 16.17
CA LEU A 76 -0.23 -3.22 15.68
C LEU A 76 1.13 -2.56 15.44
N ARG A 77 1.29 -1.88 14.31
CA ARG A 77 2.45 -1.03 14.03
C ARG A 77 2.12 0.41 14.37
N VAL A 78 2.90 1.02 15.25
CA VAL A 78 2.60 2.34 15.84
C VAL A 78 3.66 3.36 15.41
N PRO A 79 3.37 4.18 14.40
CA PRO A 79 4.14 5.37 14.05
C PRO A 79 4.33 6.31 15.24
N VAL A 80 5.57 6.71 15.48
CA VAL A 80 5.97 7.74 16.44
C VAL A 80 6.94 8.72 15.79
N GLY A 81 6.85 10.00 16.16
CA GLY A 81 7.84 11.01 15.75
C GLY A 81 9.04 11.04 16.70
N ASP A 82 10.23 11.31 16.18
CA ASP A 82 11.43 11.40 17.02
C ASP A 82 11.34 12.50 18.08
N TRP A 83 10.64 13.59 17.75
CA TRP A 83 10.33 14.71 18.64
C TRP A 83 9.53 14.31 19.89
N MET A 84 8.89 13.14 19.91
CA MET A 84 8.23 12.63 21.10
C MET A 84 9.24 12.26 22.19
N PHE A 85 10.38 11.68 21.80
CA PHE A 85 11.39 11.12 22.72
C PHE A 85 12.65 11.96 22.84
N ASN A 86 12.96 12.74 21.81
CA ASN A 86 14.08 13.67 21.77
C ASN A 86 13.56 15.01 21.19
N PRO A 87 12.87 15.84 22.02
CA PRO A 87 12.12 16.99 21.52
C PRO A 87 12.99 18.15 21.04
N TYR A 88 12.55 18.80 19.97
CA TYR A 88 13.12 20.04 19.41
C TYR A 88 12.00 20.99 18.94
N GLU A 89 12.31 22.26 18.69
CA GLU A 89 11.29 23.22 18.20
C GLU A 89 10.84 22.87 16.77
N PRO A 90 9.56 23.05 16.42
CA PRO A 90 8.46 23.65 17.20
C PRO A 90 7.68 22.65 18.07
N TYR A 91 8.12 21.39 18.14
CA TYR A 91 7.40 20.31 18.81
C TYR A 91 7.40 20.43 20.34
N ILE A 92 8.41 21.09 20.91
CA ILE A 92 8.50 21.39 22.35
C ILE A 92 7.27 22.19 22.79
N GLY A 93 6.53 21.66 23.76
CA GLY A 93 5.28 22.25 24.24
C GLY A 93 4.08 22.07 23.30
N CYS A 94 4.28 21.74 22.01
CA CYS A 94 3.21 21.40 21.08
C CYS A 94 2.73 19.95 21.28
N THR A 95 3.65 18.99 21.36
CA THR A 95 3.34 17.55 21.32
C THR A 95 3.35 16.88 22.69
N GLU A 96 3.50 17.66 23.78
CA GLU A 96 3.51 17.15 25.16
C GLU A 96 2.29 16.25 25.43
N GLY A 97 2.55 15.07 26.00
CA GLY A 97 1.53 14.04 26.22
C GLY A 97 1.43 12.95 25.19
N ALA A 98 2.15 13.06 24.08
CA ALA A 98 2.18 11.99 23.08
C ALA A 98 2.73 10.68 23.68
N ILE A 99 3.75 10.76 24.55
CA ILE A 99 4.27 9.59 25.27
C ILE A 99 3.22 9.00 26.22
N ASP A 100 2.54 9.83 27.03
CA ASP A 100 1.48 9.33 27.94
C ASP A 100 0.37 8.60 27.16
N ALA A 101 0.03 9.11 25.97
CA ALA A 101 -0.95 8.50 25.09
C ALA A 101 -0.47 7.16 24.53
N LEU A 102 0.81 7.06 24.16
CA LEU A 102 1.44 5.83 23.70
C LEU A 102 1.51 4.78 24.83
N ASP A 103 1.85 5.17 26.06
CA ASP A 103 1.81 4.26 27.21
C ASP A 103 0.41 3.67 27.40
N ARG A 104 -0.63 4.52 27.36
CA ARG A 104 -2.04 4.08 27.45
C ARG A 104 -2.40 3.10 26.33
N VAL A 105 -1.96 3.37 25.10
CA VAL A 105 -2.20 2.46 23.96
C VAL A 105 -1.47 1.13 24.15
N ALA A 106 -0.24 1.14 24.69
CA ALA A 106 0.52 -0.05 25.01
C ALA A 106 -0.16 -0.90 26.10
N ASP A 107 -0.66 -0.27 27.17
CA ASP A 107 -1.42 -0.95 28.22
C ASP A 107 -2.71 -1.59 27.69
N LEU A 108 -3.44 -0.87 26.84
CA LEU A 108 -4.65 -1.39 26.18
C LEU A 108 -4.31 -2.54 25.23
N ALA A 109 -3.26 -2.43 24.41
CA ALA A 109 -2.82 -3.49 23.52
C ALA A 109 -2.47 -4.76 24.31
N ASN A 110 -1.73 -4.62 25.42
CA ASN A 110 -1.44 -5.73 26.33
C ASN A 110 -2.72 -6.38 26.89
N LYS A 111 -3.70 -5.58 27.35
CA LYS A 111 -4.99 -6.06 27.86
C LYS A 111 -5.72 -6.92 26.83
N TYR A 112 -5.66 -6.56 25.55
CA TYR A 112 -6.30 -7.29 24.45
C TYR A 112 -5.40 -8.30 23.75
N LYS A 113 -4.19 -8.57 24.29
CA LYS A 113 -3.20 -9.51 23.74
C LYS A 113 -2.79 -9.16 22.30
N ILE A 114 -2.57 -7.87 22.07
CA ILE A 114 -2.10 -7.32 20.81
C ILE A 114 -0.66 -6.86 21.02
N ASP A 115 0.25 -7.36 20.18
CA ASP A 115 1.64 -6.92 20.16
C ASP A 115 1.78 -5.55 19.47
N LEU A 116 2.80 -4.80 19.81
CA LEU A 116 3.13 -3.50 19.26
C LEU A 116 4.54 -3.51 18.65
N LEU A 117 4.62 -3.18 17.37
CA LEU A 117 5.84 -2.78 16.68
C LEU A 117 5.89 -1.25 16.66
N LEU A 118 6.86 -0.64 17.36
CA LEU A 118 7.05 0.80 17.28
C LEU A 118 7.79 1.13 15.98
N ASP A 119 7.40 2.22 15.33
CA ASP A 119 8.03 2.71 14.10
C ASP A 119 8.38 4.19 14.23
N ILE A 120 9.66 4.54 14.10
CA ILE A 120 10.07 5.95 14.06
C ILE A 120 9.73 6.51 12.68
N HIS A 121 8.56 7.13 12.60
CA HIS A 121 7.92 7.52 11.35
C HIS A 121 8.33 8.90 10.85
N GLY A 122 8.85 9.75 11.74
CA GLY A 122 9.32 11.09 11.42
C GLY A 122 10.63 11.38 12.12
N LEU A 123 11.63 11.79 11.34
CA LEU A 123 12.95 12.19 11.83
C LEU A 123 13.18 13.69 11.64
N VAL A 124 14.01 14.27 12.49
CA VAL A 124 14.56 15.62 12.28
C VAL A 124 15.14 15.74 10.86
N GLY A 125 14.74 16.80 10.14
CA GLY A 125 15.11 17.03 8.74
C GLY A 125 14.26 16.28 7.72
N SER A 126 13.36 15.39 8.12
CA SER A 126 12.57 14.50 7.25
C SER A 126 13.42 13.52 6.43
N GLN A 127 13.08 12.24 6.54
CA GLN A 127 13.75 11.17 5.81
C GLN A 127 13.23 10.94 4.41
N ASN A 128 12.11 11.57 4.03
CA ASN A 128 11.44 11.35 2.74
C ASN A 128 10.85 12.61 2.10
N GLY A 129 10.75 13.71 2.84
CA GLY A 129 10.15 14.96 2.39
C GLY A 129 8.63 14.91 2.24
N PHE A 130 7.97 13.86 2.73
CA PHE A 130 6.52 13.73 2.77
C PHE A 130 5.95 14.34 4.05
N ASP A 131 4.68 14.75 4.00
CA ASP A 131 3.95 15.22 5.19
C ASP A 131 3.90 14.17 6.31
N ASN A 132 3.96 12.88 5.94
CA ASN A 132 3.93 11.76 6.88
C ASN A 132 5.13 11.71 7.84
N SER A 133 6.28 12.26 7.42
CA SER A 133 7.47 12.41 8.27
C SER A 133 7.36 13.52 9.31
N GLY A 134 6.27 14.31 9.27
CA GLY A 134 6.07 15.48 10.09
C GLY A 134 6.54 16.79 9.46
N MET A 135 7.33 16.75 8.38
CA MET A 135 7.81 17.94 7.67
C MET A 135 7.92 17.68 6.16
N ALA A 136 7.01 18.27 5.39
CA ALA A 136 7.05 18.20 3.93
C ALA A 136 8.18 19.07 3.36
N SER A 137 8.91 18.54 2.38
CA SER A 137 10.01 19.25 1.72
C SER A 137 9.51 20.16 0.58
N SER A 138 10.24 21.25 0.33
CA SER A 138 10.13 22.06 -0.89
C SER A 138 8.73 22.60 -1.22
N VAL A 139 7.92 22.92 -0.19
CA VAL A 139 6.64 23.64 -0.38
C VAL A 139 6.95 25.07 -0.82
N LYS A 140 6.61 25.39 -2.07
CA LYS A 140 6.85 26.71 -2.66
C LYS A 140 5.55 27.50 -2.75
N TRP A 141 5.41 28.51 -1.91
CA TRP A 141 4.28 29.42 -1.91
C TRP A 141 4.33 30.38 -3.10
N THR A 142 3.21 30.52 -3.80
CA THR A 142 3.03 31.38 -4.97
C THR A 142 1.77 32.24 -4.82
N SER A 143 1.70 33.35 -5.56
CA SER A 143 0.55 34.26 -5.55
C SER A 143 0.17 34.67 -6.97
N ILE A 144 -1.10 34.56 -7.34
CA ILE A 144 -1.59 35.08 -8.62
C ILE A 144 -1.95 36.56 -8.42
N ALA A 145 -1.17 37.46 -9.02
CA ALA A 145 -1.28 38.91 -8.84
C ALA A 145 -2.47 39.58 -9.58
N SER A 146 -3.25 38.83 -10.37
CA SER A 146 -4.12 39.42 -11.42
C SER A 146 -5.59 39.62 -11.05
N THR A 147 -6.06 39.30 -9.83
CA THR A 147 -7.45 39.62 -9.42
C THR A 147 -7.50 40.40 -8.11
N ARG A 148 -7.99 41.64 -8.18
CA ARG A 148 -8.37 42.41 -6.99
C ARG A 148 -9.89 42.46 -6.83
N PRO A 149 -10.40 42.37 -5.59
CA PRO A 149 -9.66 42.21 -4.34
C PRO A 149 -9.82 40.78 -3.79
N VAL A 150 -8.78 39.94 -3.91
CA VAL A 150 -8.12 39.07 -2.89
C VAL A 150 -7.17 38.16 -3.68
N GLY A 151 -5.86 38.29 -3.45
CA GLY A 151 -4.86 37.44 -4.08
C GLY A 151 -5.04 35.99 -3.64
N THR A 152 -5.36 35.10 -4.57
CA THR A 152 -5.36 33.65 -4.31
C THR A 152 -3.93 33.19 -4.07
N THR A 153 -3.66 32.72 -2.85
CA THR A 153 -2.41 32.02 -2.51
C THR A 153 -2.47 30.59 -3.01
N THR A 154 -1.49 30.23 -3.82
CA THR A 154 -1.27 28.87 -4.33
C THR A 154 0.05 28.34 -3.78
N PHE A 155 0.28 27.03 -3.85
CA PHE A 155 1.59 26.46 -3.57
C PHE A 155 1.87 25.31 -4.53
N GLU A 156 3.14 25.03 -4.73
CA GLU A 156 3.61 23.84 -5.42
C GLU A 156 4.21 22.90 -4.38
N HIS A 157 3.64 21.70 -4.24
CA HIS A 157 4.16 20.66 -3.37
C HIS A 157 5.17 19.79 -4.14
N TRP A 158 6.29 19.43 -3.49
CA TRP A 158 7.31 18.52 -4.04
C TRP A 158 7.90 18.88 -5.41
N THR A 159 8.03 20.17 -5.74
CA THR A 159 8.71 20.60 -6.99
C THR A 159 10.08 19.94 -7.17
N VAL A 160 10.81 19.79 -6.07
CA VAL A 160 11.87 18.80 -5.91
C VAL A 160 11.76 18.19 -4.51
N ARG A 161 11.31 16.94 -4.43
CA ARG A 161 11.33 16.18 -3.16
C ARG A 161 12.77 16.08 -2.65
N SER A 162 12.98 16.34 -1.36
CA SER A 162 14.28 16.15 -0.70
C SER A 162 14.12 15.58 0.70
N ALA A 163 15.18 14.98 1.23
CA ALA A 163 15.21 14.36 2.55
C ALA A 163 16.42 14.86 3.34
N GLU A 164 16.21 15.89 4.17
CA GLU A 164 17.30 16.62 4.85
C GLU A 164 17.76 15.94 6.16
N TRP A 165 17.20 14.78 6.50
CA TRP A 165 17.66 14.00 7.65
C TRP A 165 19.12 13.54 7.53
N ALA A 166 19.56 13.21 6.32
CA ALA A 166 20.89 12.67 6.06
C ALA A 166 21.91 13.77 5.71
N GLY A 167 21.46 14.95 5.31
CA GLY A 167 22.32 16.06 4.88
C GLY A 167 21.67 16.98 3.85
N GLU A 168 22.43 17.93 3.32
CA GLU A 168 21.97 18.86 2.27
C GLU A 168 21.89 18.13 0.92
N PHE A 169 20.69 18.00 0.38
CA PHE A 169 20.46 17.39 -0.93
C PHE A 169 20.62 18.40 -2.09
N ASP A 170 21.35 18.02 -3.13
CA ASP A 170 21.47 18.78 -4.36
C ASP A 170 20.53 18.23 -5.44
N PRO A 171 19.48 18.97 -5.81
CA PRO A 171 18.53 18.54 -6.82
C PRO A 171 19.10 18.54 -8.23
N VAL A 172 20.24 19.21 -8.49
CA VAL A 172 20.87 19.24 -9.82
C VAL A 172 21.68 17.98 -10.06
N THR A 173 22.42 17.52 -9.04
CA THR A 173 23.29 16.34 -9.13
C THR A 173 22.63 15.06 -8.61
N ASN A 174 21.42 15.16 -8.03
CA ASN A 174 20.71 14.08 -7.35
C ASN A 174 21.57 13.39 -6.27
N SER A 175 22.32 14.18 -5.50
CA SER A 175 23.26 13.68 -4.49
C SER A 175 23.32 14.57 -3.25
N TYR A 176 23.83 14.03 -2.14
CA TYR A 176 24.05 14.80 -0.91
C TYR A 176 25.39 15.54 -0.99
N LYS A 177 25.38 16.87 -0.86
CA LYS A 177 26.62 17.68 -0.84
C LYS A 177 27.43 17.48 0.44
N SER A 178 26.72 17.22 1.53
CA SER A 178 27.31 17.00 2.85
C SER A 178 26.43 16.03 3.64
N ILE A 179 27.03 15.33 4.61
CA ILE A 179 26.31 14.44 5.51
C ILE A 179 26.10 15.14 6.86
N ASN A 180 24.85 15.19 7.32
CA ASN A 180 24.49 15.75 8.60
C ASN A 180 24.48 14.66 9.70
N TYR A 181 25.65 14.42 10.29
CA TYR A 181 25.79 13.46 11.39
C TYR A 181 25.05 13.89 12.66
N GLU A 182 24.71 15.16 12.84
CA GLU A 182 23.95 15.62 14.00
C GLU A 182 22.52 15.05 13.97
N HIS A 183 21.84 15.13 12.81
CA HIS A 183 20.52 14.55 12.60
C HIS A 183 20.53 13.01 12.73
N LEU A 184 21.52 12.33 12.12
CA LEU A 184 21.67 10.89 12.27
C LEU A 184 21.89 10.48 13.74
N ASN A 185 22.73 11.23 14.46
CA ASN A 185 22.95 10.98 15.89
C ASN A 185 21.74 11.34 16.76
N HIS A 186 20.94 12.34 16.37
CA HIS A 186 19.66 12.65 17.00
C HIS A 186 18.73 11.45 16.93
N SER A 187 18.54 10.88 15.73
CA SER A 187 17.73 9.69 15.56
C SER A 187 18.27 8.48 16.34
N LEU A 188 19.59 8.28 16.36
CA LEU A 188 20.20 7.21 17.16
C LEU A 188 20.01 7.39 18.68
N ARG A 189 19.86 8.63 19.17
CA ARG A 189 19.46 8.90 20.57
C ARG A 189 17.99 8.59 20.80
N THR A 190 17.13 8.93 19.84
CA THR A 190 15.70 8.57 19.85
C THR A 190 15.51 7.04 19.92
N VAL A 191 16.23 6.28 19.10
CA VAL A 191 16.25 4.80 19.16
C VAL A 191 16.58 4.31 20.57
N ALA A 192 17.65 4.84 21.19
CA ALA A 192 18.01 4.47 22.54
C ALA A 192 16.92 4.82 23.56
N ALA A 193 16.36 6.03 23.49
CA ALA A 193 15.32 6.50 24.41
C ALA A 193 14.03 5.66 24.34
N ILE A 194 13.62 5.24 23.13
CA ILE A 194 12.45 4.36 22.95
C ILE A 194 12.71 3.00 23.59
N VAL A 195 13.86 2.39 23.32
CA VAL A 195 14.19 1.06 23.85
C VAL A 195 14.34 1.12 25.38
N ASP A 196 15.04 2.11 25.91
CA ASP A 196 15.23 2.30 27.35
C ASP A 196 13.90 2.47 28.10
N ARG A 197 12.89 3.09 27.46
CA ARG A 197 11.54 3.23 28.04
C ARG A 197 10.73 1.93 28.00
N TYR A 198 10.74 1.24 26.87
CA TYR A 198 9.73 0.21 26.58
C TYR A 198 10.25 -1.23 26.56
N ALA A 199 11.56 -1.47 26.71
CA ALA A 199 12.17 -2.81 26.62
C ALA A 199 11.47 -3.89 27.47
N HIS A 200 10.87 -3.48 28.59
CA HIS A 200 10.18 -4.36 29.54
C HIS A 200 8.66 -4.36 29.42
N HIS A 201 8.09 -3.55 28.53
CA HIS A 201 6.65 -3.52 28.32
C HIS A 201 6.21 -4.77 27.54
N PRO A 202 5.29 -5.60 28.07
CA PRO A 202 4.99 -6.93 27.51
C PRO A 202 4.38 -6.88 26.10
N ALA A 203 3.63 -5.83 25.77
CA ALA A 203 3.08 -5.68 24.43
C ALA A 203 4.10 -5.19 23.39
N ILE A 204 5.23 -4.56 23.77
CA ILE A 204 6.12 -3.94 22.77
C ILE A 204 7.20 -4.95 22.39
N ILE A 205 7.14 -5.41 21.14
CA ILE A 205 7.94 -6.54 20.66
C ILE A 205 9.14 -6.13 19.81
N GLY A 206 9.21 -4.88 19.37
CA GLY A 206 10.27 -4.44 18.47
C GLY A 206 10.21 -2.98 18.05
N LEU A 207 11.18 -2.61 17.21
CA LEU A 207 11.35 -1.26 16.69
C LEU A 207 11.77 -1.29 15.21
N GLU A 208 11.13 -0.43 14.42
CA GLU A 208 11.60 0.04 13.13
C GLU A 208 12.23 1.44 13.32
N PRO A 209 13.52 1.64 13.02
CA PRO A 209 14.25 2.85 13.42
C PRO A 209 14.08 4.02 12.45
N VAL A 210 13.46 3.80 11.28
CA VAL A 210 13.14 4.83 10.29
C VAL A 210 12.14 4.28 9.27
N ASN A 211 11.00 4.95 9.13
CA ASN A 211 10.01 4.68 8.08
C ASN A 211 10.42 5.30 6.74
N GLU A 212 10.28 4.59 5.63
CA GLU A 212 10.35 5.14 4.27
C GLU A 212 11.55 6.08 3.99
N PRO A 213 12.80 5.78 4.40
CA PRO A 213 13.92 6.64 4.03
C PRO A 213 14.02 6.73 2.50
N TRP A 214 14.15 7.94 1.98
CA TRP A 214 14.09 8.22 0.56
C TRP A 214 15.11 7.39 -0.24
N GLU A 215 14.71 6.91 -1.42
CA GLU A 215 15.54 6.07 -2.30
C GLU A 215 16.93 6.67 -2.62
N LEU A 216 17.01 8.00 -2.76
CA LEU A 216 18.27 8.70 -3.03
C LEU A 216 19.16 8.88 -1.80
N THR A 217 18.72 8.45 -0.61
CA THR A 217 19.62 8.32 0.55
C THR A 217 20.74 7.33 0.18
N PRO A 218 22.02 7.70 0.32
CA PRO A 218 23.15 6.82 0.00
C PRO A 218 23.01 5.50 0.75
N ILE A 219 22.99 4.38 0.02
CA ILE A 219 22.62 3.09 0.61
C ILE A 219 23.61 2.64 1.69
N ASP A 220 24.90 2.95 1.54
CA ASP A 220 25.91 2.61 2.52
C ASP A 220 25.74 3.40 3.82
N LEU A 221 25.36 4.69 3.72
CA LEU A 221 25.04 5.51 4.88
C LEU A 221 23.79 4.98 5.61
N LEU A 222 22.76 4.59 4.85
CA LEU A 222 21.54 4.01 5.40
C LEU A 222 21.81 2.66 6.10
N LYS A 223 22.60 1.78 5.47
CA LYS A 223 23.02 0.51 6.07
C LYS A 223 23.87 0.73 7.32
N GLU A 224 24.76 1.71 7.33
CA GLU A 224 25.52 2.07 8.53
C GLU A 224 24.60 2.56 9.65
N TYR A 225 23.61 3.40 9.33
CA TYR A 225 22.59 3.85 10.27
C TYR A 225 21.80 2.66 10.84
N TYR A 226 21.28 1.76 9.99
CA TYR A 226 20.59 0.55 10.44
C TYR A 226 21.45 -0.32 11.35
N TRP A 227 22.73 -0.53 11.02
CA TRP A 227 23.65 -1.29 11.86
C TRP A 227 23.88 -0.62 13.22
N LYS A 228 24.01 0.71 13.25
CA LYS A 228 24.14 1.48 14.50
C LYS A 228 22.88 1.42 15.35
N SER A 229 21.70 1.43 14.74
CA SER A 229 20.40 1.29 15.41
C SER A 229 20.21 -0.13 15.95
N TYR A 230 20.48 -1.16 15.15
CA TYR A 230 20.40 -2.57 15.54
C TYR A 230 21.22 -2.86 16.80
N LYS A 231 22.50 -2.42 16.82
CA LYS A 231 23.36 -2.60 17.99
C LYS A 231 22.81 -1.92 19.25
N ARG A 232 22.16 -0.75 19.12
CA ARG A 232 21.57 -0.03 20.25
C ARG A 232 20.35 -0.75 20.80
N VAL A 233 19.50 -1.25 19.91
CA VAL A 233 18.32 -2.07 20.26
C VAL A 233 18.79 -3.34 20.96
N LYS A 234 19.65 -4.14 20.32
CA LYS A 234 20.10 -5.43 20.87
C LYS A 234 20.90 -5.31 22.17
N ALA A 235 21.61 -4.20 22.39
CA ALA A 235 22.31 -3.96 23.66
C ALA A 235 21.38 -3.71 24.85
N ARG A 236 20.14 -3.24 24.61
CA ARG A 236 19.16 -2.86 25.65
C ARG A 236 17.99 -3.83 25.76
N ALA A 237 17.50 -4.31 24.62
CA ALA A 237 16.41 -5.25 24.46
C ALA A 237 16.84 -6.36 23.47
N PRO A 238 17.67 -7.33 23.89
CA PRO A 238 18.15 -8.38 23.00
C PRO A 238 17.03 -9.25 22.41
N HIS A 239 15.88 -9.34 23.09
CA HIS A 239 14.68 -10.06 22.66
C HIS A 239 13.82 -9.33 21.62
N TRP A 240 14.03 -8.04 21.41
CA TRP A 240 13.22 -7.25 20.48
C TRP A 240 13.50 -7.59 19.02
N LYS A 241 12.44 -7.57 18.22
CA LYS A 241 12.51 -7.58 16.76
C LYS A 241 13.05 -6.23 16.26
N PHE A 242 13.88 -6.26 15.23
CA PHE A 242 14.43 -5.10 14.57
C PHE A 242 14.00 -5.09 13.11
N VAL A 243 13.17 -4.14 12.74
CA VAL A 243 12.57 -4.06 11.40
C VAL A 243 13.27 -2.97 10.60
N LEU A 244 13.56 -3.20 9.32
CA LEU A 244 14.20 -2.22 8.44
C LEU A 244 13.28 -1.93 7.27
N HIS A 245 13.01 -0.67 6.97
CA HIS A 245 12.34 -0.32 5.72
C HIS A 245 13.27 -0.50 4.51
N ASP A 246 12.73 -1.00 3.39
CA ASP A 246 13.45 -1.28 2.13
C ASP A 246 13.96 -0.05 1.35
N SER A 247 13.64 1.15 1.83
CA SER A 247 14.00 2.44 1.22
C SER A 247 13.56 2.58 -0.24
N PHE A 248 12.37 2.05 -0.57
CA PHE A 248 11.83 1.97 -1.94
C PHE A 248 12.69 1.13 -2.90
N ARG A 249 13.60 0.32 -2.36
CA ARG A 249 14.54 -0.54 -3.10
C ARG A 249 14.29 -2.00 -2.76
N PHE A 250 13.09 -2.49 -3.04
CA PHE A 250 12.71 -3.87 -2.75
C PHE A 250 13.32 -4.85 -3.75
N GLY A 251 14.54 -5.32 -3.47
CA GLY A 251 15.22 -6.30 -4.33
C GLY A 251 16.46 -6.92 -3.69
N VAL A 252 16.74 -8.17 -4.07
CA VAL A 252 17.81 -8.99 -3.48
C VAL A 252 19.20 -8.36 -3.66
N ALA A 253 19.41 -7.63 -4.75
CA ALA A 253 20.66 -6.94 -5.06
C ALA A 253 21.03 -5.88 -4.01
N TYR A 254 20.03 -5.24 -3.38
CA TYR A 254 20.25 -4.21 -2.38
C TYR A 254 20.44 -4.79 -0.99
N TRP A 255 19.62 -5.77 -0.62
CA TRP A 255 19.51 -6.17 0.77
C TRP A 255 20.21 -7.49 1.07
N SER A 256 20.19 -8.52 0.20
CA SER A 256 20.53 -9.92 0.56
C SER A 256 21.82 -10.18 1.35
N GLN A 257 22.85 -9.35 1.19
CA GLN A 257 24.14 -9.48 1.90
C GLN A 257 24.20 -8.71 3.23
N PHE A 258 23.31 -7.75 3.45
CA PHE A 258 23.30 -6.89 4.63
C PHE A 258 22.67 -7.61 5.82
N MET A 259 23.32 -7.60 7.00
CA MET A 259 22.79 -8.22 8.23
C MET A 259 22.40 -9.71 8.12
N ARG A 260 22.88 -10.42 7.09
CA ARG A 260 22.66 -11.87 6.94
C ARG A 260 23.12 -12.62 8.20
N GLY A 261 22.25 -13.45 8.75
CA GLY A 261 22.50 -14.21 9.98
C GLY A 261 22.33 -13.45 11.29
N CYS A 262 21.95 -12.16 11.27
CA CYS A 262 21.56 -11.47 12.50
C CYS A 262 20.18 -11.99 12.96
N PRO A 263 20.01 -12.29 14.27
CA PRO A 263 18.72 -12.75 14.79
C PRO A 263 17.68 -11.63 14.89
N ASP A 264 16.40 -12.02 14.84
CA ASP A 264 15.24 -11.15 15.07
C ASP A 264 15.17 -9.91 14.17
N ILE A 265 15.59 -10.05 12.92
CA ILE A 265 15.45 -9.00 11.91
C ILE A 265 14.29 -9.31 10.98
N ALA A 266 13.68 -8.26 10.41
CA ALA A 266 12.76 -8.37 9.30
C ALA A 266 12.89 -7.17 8.37
N LEU A 267 12.60 -7.36 7.09
CA LEU A 267 12.53 -6.30 6.10
C LEU A 267 11.07 -5.87 5.95
N ASP A 268 10.80 -4.58 6.11
CA ASP A 268 9.53 -3.94 5.83
C ASP A 268 9.50 -3.43 4.39
N THR A 269 8.45 -3.80 3.65
CA THR A 269 8.13 -3.24 2.33
C THR A 269 6.70 -2.70 2.30
N HIS A 270 6.51 -1.60 1.58
CA HIS A 270 5.24 -0.91 1.43
C HIS A 270 4.67 -1.12 0.03
N ILE A 271 3.49 -1.74 -0.07
CA ILE A 271 2.89 -2.15 -1.34
C ILE A 271 1.52 -1.46 -1.51
N TYR A 272 1.50 -0.45 -2.36
CA TYR A 272 0.29 0.28 -2.74
C TYR A 272 0.02 0.19 -4.24
N GLN A 273 -1.27 0.21 -4.59
CA GLN A 273 -1.71 0.27 -5.98
C GLN A 273 -2.58 1.52 -6.26
N ALA A 274 -2.71 2.42 -5.28
CA ALA A 274 -3.57 3.60 -5.37
C ALA A 274 -3.12 4.61 -6.44
N TRP A 275 -1.82 4.66 -6.72
CA TRP A 275 -1.21 5.52 -7.73
C TRP A 275 -1.10 4.86 -9.12
N ASN A 276 -1.56 3.61 -9.26
CA ASN A 276 -1.58 2.95 -10.57
C ASN A 276 -2.72 3.53 -11.41
N SER A 277 -2.48 3.71 -12.72
CA SER A 277 -3.57 3.99 -13.64
C SER A 277 -4.56 2.82 -13.64
N PRO A 278 -5.86 3.04 -13.44
CA PRO A 278 -6.83 1.95 -13.45
C PRO A 278 -6.93 1.39 -14.88
N GLY A 279 -6.38 0.20 -15.07
CA GLY A 279 -6.56 -0.63 -16.26
C GLY A 279 -7.84 -1.45 -16.17
N THR A 280 -7.78 -2.71 -16.57
CA THR A 280 -8.88 -3.65 -16.30
C THR A 280 -8.85 -4.11 -14.84
N SER A 281 -9.98 -4.56 -14.30
CA SER A 281 -10.01 -5.18 -12.96
C SER A 281 -9.14 -6.44 -12.92
N THR A 282 -9.08 -7.19 -14.02
CA THR A 282 -8.21 -8.37 -14.19
C THR A 282 -6.73 -8.02 -14.04
N ASP A 283 -6.26 -6.96 -14.70
CA ASP A 283 -4.87 -6.50 -14.54
C ASP A 283 -4.57 -6.15 -13.10
N TYR A 284 -5.50 -5.43 -12.49
CA TYR A 284 -5.34 -4.91 -11.14
C TYR A 284 -5.27 -6.04 -10.11
N PHE A 285 -6.11 -7.06 -10.28
CA PHE A 285 -6.11 -8.30 -9.51
C PHE A 285 -4.87 -9.15 -9.74
N SER A 286 -4.44 -9.31 -10.99
CA SER A 286 -3.21 -10.02 -11.31
C SER A 286 -1.99 -9.35 -10.70
N ASN A 287 -1.89 -8.03 -10.80
CA ASN A 287 -0.82 -7.27 -10.17
C ASN A 287 -0.81 -7.45 -8.64
N ALA A 288 -1.98 -7.53 -7.99
CA ALA A 288 -2.07 -7.81 -6.56
C ALA A 288 -1.59 -9.23 -6.21
N CYS A 289 -1.98 -10.24 -6.99
CA CYS A 289 -1.55 -11.62 -6.80
C CYS A 289 -0.03 -11.79 -7.03
N GLN A 290 0.52 -11.14 -8.05
CA GLN A 290 1.92 -11.32 -8.45
C GLN A 290 2.94 -10.78 -7.43
N GLN A 291 2.53 -9.89 -6.52
CA GLN A 291 3.40 -9.43 -5.42
C GLN A 291 3.98 -10.59 -4.60
N LYS A 292 3.28 -11.73 -4.55
CA LYS A 292 3.72 -12.94 -3.85
C LYS A 292 5.10 -13.42 -4.31
N TYR A 293 5.39 -13.30 -5.60
CA TYR A 293 6.62 -13.83 -6.19
C TYR A 293 7.84 -13.00 -5.76
N THR A 294 7.72 -11.67 -5.77
CA THR A 294 8.77 -10.77 -5.29
C THR A 294 8.97 -10.90 -3.78
N ILE A 295 7.89 -11.06 -3.01
CA ILE A 295 7.98 -11.32 -1.56
C ILE A 295 8.71 -12.64 -1.29
N ALA A 296 8.32 -13.73 -1.97
CA ALA A 296 8.94 -15.03 -1.82
C ALA A 296 10.42 -15.04 -2.23
N GLU A 297 10.79 -14.33 -3.30
CA GLU A 297 12.18 -14.18 -3.72
C GLU A 297 13.04 -13.56 -2.59
N MET A 298 12.53 -12.48 -1.99
CA MET A 298 13.22 -11.77 -0.92
C MET A 298 13.34 -12.61 0.36
N GLU A 299 12.27 -13.29 0.76
CA GLU A 299 12.27 -14.22 1.91
C GLU A 299 13.31 -15.33 1.73
N ASN A 300 13.35 -15.95 0.55
CA ASN A 300 14.25 -17.05 0.25
C ASN A 300 15.72 -16.61 0.21
N ALA A 301 15.99 -15.38 -0.21
CA ALA A 301 17.36 -14.88 -0.38
C ALA A 301 18.00 -14.38 0.93
N MET A 302 17.19 -13.86 1.87
CA MET A 302 17.68 -13.00 2.95
C MET A 302 17.06 -13.25 4.33
N MET A 303 15.90 -12.64 4.60
CA MET A 303 15.29 -12.52 5.92
C MET A 303 13.77 -12.45 5.80
N PRO A 304 13.02 -12.65 6.90
CA PRO A 304 11.57 -12.45 6.93
C PRO A 304 11.15 -11.11 6.33
N VAL A 305 10.16 -11.13 5.44
CA VAL A 305 9.56 -9.93 4.85
C VAL A 305 8.22 -9.69 5.50
N ILE A 306 7.98 -8.44 5.90
CA ILE A 306 6.70 -7.95 6.37
C ILE A 306 6.21 -6.94 5.34
N VAL A 307 4.97 -7.10 4.87
CA VAL A 307 4.30 -6.03 4.11
C VAL A 307 3.80 -5.01 5.12
N GLY A 308 4.67 -4.10 5.54
CA GLY A 308 4.38 -3.18 6.62
C GLY A 308 3.39 -2.13 6.20
N GLU A 309 3.23 -1.75 4.93
CA GLU A 309 2.09 -0.94 4.48
C GLU A 309 1.39 -1.52 3.27
N TRP A 310 0.07 -1.49 3.32
CA TRP A 310 -0.79 -1.65 2.16
C TRP A 310 -2.21 -1.15 2.48
N SER A 311 -3.00 -0.89 1.44
CA SER A 311 -4.43 -0.58 1.58
C SER A 311 -5.24 -1.19 0.44
N LEU A 312 -6.57 -0.99 0.47
CA LEU A 312 -7.43 -1.30 -0.67
C LEU A 312 -7.64 -0.09 -1.59
N GLY A 313 -6.93 1.03 -1.37
CA GLY A 313 -7.02 2.22 -2.21
C GLY A 313 -6.65 1.89 -3.66
N THR A 314 -7.54 2.26 -4.59
CA THR A 314 -7.33 2.09 -6.04
C THR A 314 -7.27 3.40 -6.81
N ASP A 315 -7.18 4.50 -6.06
CA ASP A 315 -7.25 5.86 -6.55
C ASP A 315 -6.70 6.80 -5.47
N ASN A 316 -6.54 8.06 -5.85
CA ASN A 316 -6.07 9.14 -4.97
C ASN A 316 -7.18 10.10 -4.56
N CYS A 317 -8.43 9.62 -4.48
CA CYS A 317 -9.57 10.47 -4.12
C CYS A 317 -9.70 10.71 -2.62
N ALA A 318 -9.08 9.87 -1.78
CA ALA A 318 -9.08 10.12 -0.34
C ALA A 318 -8.55 11.53 -0.07
N MET A 319 -9.37 12.33 0.61
CA MET A 319 -9.09 13.75 0.87
C MET A 319 -7.67 13.92 1.40
N TRP A 320 -6.91 14.79 0.74
CA TRP A 320 -5.52 15.13 1.09
C TRP A 320 -4.53 13.95 1.12
N LEU A 321 -4.82 12.82 0.46
CA LEU A 321 -3.89 11.68 0.39
C LEU A 321 -2.53 12.05 -0.20
N ASN A 322 -2.51 12.96 -1.17
CA ASN A 322 -1.30 13.48 -1.82
C ASN A 322 -0.82 14.82 -1.19
N GLY A 323 -1.32 15.16 -0.01
CA GLY A 323 -1.03 16.41 0.71
C GLY A 323 -2.24 17.34 0.82
N PHE A 324 -2.17 18.25 1.80
CA PHE A 324 -3.22 19.24 2.07
C PHE A 324 -3.58 20.02 0.81
N ASN A 325 -4.86 20.02 0.42
CA ASN A 325 -5.42 20.69 -0.75
C ASN A 325 -4.61 20.50 -2.06
N ASP A 326 -3.95 19.36 -2.20
CA ASP A 326 -3.14 19.05 -3.37
C ASP A 326 -3.39 17.63 -3.88
N ASN A 327 -3.14 17.45 -5.16
CA ASN A 327 -2.97 16.18 -5.82
C ASN A 327 -1.78 16.31 -6.77
N LEU A 328 -0.98 15.25 -6.91
CA LEU A 328 0.10 15.23 -7.89
C LEU A 328 -0.44 15.62 -9.28
N PRO A 329 0.29 16.40 -10.09
CA PRO A 329 -0.15 16.75 -11.44
C PRO A 329 -0.60 15.51 -12.22
N GLY A 330 -1.83 15.54 -12.73
CA GLY A 330 -2.46 14.38 -13.41
C GLY A 330 -3.35 13.51 -12.52
N PHE A 331 -3.42 13.76 -11.22
CA PHE A 331 -4.30 13.07 -10.28
C PHE A 331 -5.43 13.97 -9.73
N PRO A 332 -6.58 13.39 -9.34
CA PRO A 332 -6.95 11.99 -9.50
C PRO A 332 -7.23 11.69 -10.98
N THR A 333 -6.84 10.49 -11.44
CA THR A 333 -7.06 10.03 -12.83
C THR A 333 -8.50 9.55 -13.07
N VAL A 334 -9.32 9.54 -12.01
CA VAL A 334 -10.70 9.03 -11.98
C VAL A 334 -11.63 10.03 -11.29
N GLN A 335 -12.92 9.87 -11.49
CA GLN A 335 -13.92 10.65 -10.79
C GLN A 335 -14.02 10.19 -9.33
N CYS A 336 -13.93 11.14 -8.41
CA CYS A 336 -14.05 10.89 -6.98
C CYS A 336 -15.51 10.90 -6.53
N GLN A 337 -15.87 9.91 -5.72
CA GLN A 337 -17.05 9.96 -4.88
C GLN A 337 -16.80 10.90 -3.71
N THR A 338 -17.85 11.61 -3.31
CA THR A 338 -17.82 12.50 -2.17
C THR A 338 -18.83 12.08 -1.10
N THR A 339 -18.59 12.53 0.13
CA THR A 339 -19.52 12.42 1.25
C THR A 339 -19.67 13.77 1.94
N LYS A 340 -20.73 13.96 2.72
CA LYS A 340 -20.91 15.21 3.47
C LYS A 340 -19.79 15.36 4.50
N CYS A 341 -19.11 16.50 4.47
CA CYS A 341 -18.07 16.82 5.45
C CYS A 341 -18.68 16.96 6.86
N PRO A 342 -17.94 16.59 7.92
CA PRO A 342 -18.38 16.61 9.31
C PRO A 342 -18.26 18.04 9.86
N ILE A 343 -19.13 18.93 9.38
CA ILE A 343 -19.03 20.38 9.68
C ILE A 343 -19.44 20.74 11.11
N GLN A 344 -20.34 19.97 11.72
CA GLN A 344 -20.91 20.27 13.04
C GLN A 344 -20.12 19.62 14.18
N SER A 345 -19.54 18.46 13.93
CA SER A 345 -18.84 17.64 14.92
C SER A 345 -17.85 16.72 14.23
N THR A 346 -16.61 16.67 14.73
CA THR A 346 -15.63 15.65 14.35
C THR A 346 -15.42 14.68 15.53
N TYR A 347 -14.53 13.70 15.41
CA TYR A 347 -14.11 12.88 16.56
C TYR A 347 -13.43 13.68 17.67
N LEU A 348 -13.09 14.95 17.42
CA LEU A 348 -12.58 15.89 18.42
C LEU A 348 -13.71 16.58 19.22
N GLY A 349 -14.98 16.28 18.91
CA GLY A 349 -16.16 16.82 19.58
C GLY A 349 -16.78 18.03 18.88
N ASN A 350 -17.82 18.58 19.52
CA ASN A 350 -18.58 19.74 19.02
C ASN A 350 -17.81 21.05 19.26
N ASN A 351 -18.00 22.03 18.38
CA ASN A 351 -17.42 23.39 18.49
C ASN A 351 -15.89 23.43 18.60
N PHE A 352 -15.20 22.40 18.09
CA PHE A 352 -13.75 22.36 18.12
C PHE A 352 -13.14 23.53 17.34
N PRO A 353 -12.14 24.25 17.91
CA PRO A 353 -11.59 25.43 17.28
C PRO A 353 -10.73 25.07 16.05
N GLY A 354 -10.95 25.85 15.01
CA GLY A 354 -10.40 25.70 13.67
C GLY A 354 -11.31 26.48 12.73
N THR A 355 -10.90 26.69 11.48
CA THR A 355 -11.73 27.47 10.57
C THR A 355 -12.93 26.64 10.13
N PRO A 356 -14.17 27.08 10.35
CA PRO A 356 -15.33 26.36 9.86
C PRO A 356 -15.24 26.21 8.34
N LEU A 357 -15.57 25.03 7.83
CA LEU A 357 -15.77 24.82 6.40
C LEU A 357 -16.98 25.64 5.94
N ASP A 358 -16.81 26.47 4.91
CA ASP A 358 -17.90 27.19 4.28
C ASP A 358 -18.56 26.27 3.25
N THR A 359 -19.71 25.71 3.62
CA THR A 359 -20.44 24.75 2.79
C THR A 359 -21.06 25.37 1.54
N THR A 360 -21.03 26.69 1.39
CA THR A 360 -21.59 27.40 0.24
C THR A 360 -20.56 27.71 -0.83
N ARG A 361 -19.28 27.49 -0.54
CA ARG A 361 -18.17 27.80 -1.44
C ARG A 361 -17.64 26.54 -2.13
N PRO A 362 -17.04 26.70 -3.33
CA PRO A 362 -16.20 25.66 -3.91
C PRO A 362 -14.98 25.41 -3.01
N ILE A 363 -14.03 24.61 -3.48
CA ILE A 363 -12.76 24.38 -2.79
C ILE A 363 -12.15 25.68 -2.24
N GLN A 364 -11.76 25.65 -0.98
CA GLN A 364 -11.25 26.81 -0.24
C GLN A 364 -9.72 26.73 -0.10
N GLY A 365 -9.03 27.80 -0.53
CA GLY A 365 -7.58 27.86 -0.56
C GLY A 365 -6.89 27.91 0.82
N PRO A 366 -5.58 27.64 0.87
CA PRO A 366 -4.67 27.70 -0.27
C PRO A 366 -4.76 26.47 -1.17
N TYR A 367 -4.42 26.65 -2.45
CA TYR A 367 -4.55 25.60 -3.47
C TYR A 367 -3.19 25.07 -3.88
N GLY A 368 -3.06 23.73 -3.92
CA GLY A 368 -1.92 23.05 -4.49
C GLY A 368 -1.97 23.00 -6.02
N THR A 369 -1.20 22.08 -6.59
CA THR A 369 -1.18 21.77 -8.02
C THR A 369 -2.38 20.96 -8.51
N GLY A 370 -3.06 20.25 -7.61
CA GLY A 370 -4.28 19.49 -7.87
C GLY A 370 -5.41 19.79 -6.87
N GLN A 371 -6.57 19.17 -7.09
CA GLN A 371 -7.73 19.33 -6.21
C GLN A 371 -7.99 18.05 -5.40
N SER A 372 -7.92 18.16 -4.08
CA SER A 372 -8.25 17.08 -3.14
C SER A 372 -8.98 17.58 -1.88
N GLY A 373 -9.38 18.85 -1.87
CA GLY A 373 -10.03 19.50 -0.73
C GLY A 373 -11.56 19.45 -0.77
N PRO A 374 -12.22 19.78 0.34
CA PRO A 374 -13.68 19.89 0.41
C PRO A 374 -14.22 20.94 -0.56
N SER A 375 -15.40 20.68 -1.13
CA SER A 375 -16.09 21.60 -2.04
C SER A 375 -17.60 21.54 -1.77
N PHE A 376 -18.25 22.69 -1.58
CA PHE A 376 -19.68 22.80 -1.28
C PHE A 376 -20.16 21.93 -0.10
N GLY A 377 -19.30 21.79 0.91
CA GLY A 377 -19.57 20.95 2.09
C GLY A 377 -19.43 19.44 1.85
N ASP A 378 -18.91 19.03 0.69
CA ASP A 378 -18.64 17.64 0.33
C ASP A 378 -17.13 17.35 0.30
N CYS A 379 -16.74 16.22 0.88
CA CYS A 379 -15.37 15.76 1.07
C CYS A 379 -15.11 14.53 0.17
N PRO A 380 -14.04 14.51 -0.63
CA PRO A 380 -13.73 13.37 -1.49
C PRO A 380 -13.19 12.19 -0.66
N ILE A 381 -13.56 10.96 -1.03
CA ILE A 381 -13.24 9.75 -0.23
C ILE A 381 -12.57 8.62 -1.00
N THR A 382 -13.13 8.21 -2.14
CA THR A 382 -12.69 7.07 -2.97
C THR A 382 -13.33 7.21 -4.34
N SER A 383 -12.90 6.46 -5.35
CA SER A 383 -13.62 6.33 -6.62
C SER A 383 -14.44 5.05 -6.68
N ASN A 384 -15.66 5.15 -7.21
CA ASN A 384 -16.45 3.99 -7.68
C ASN A 384 -16.39 3.82 -9.21
N THR A 385 -15.74 4.74 -9.93
CA THR A 385 -15.60 4.68 -11.39
C THR A 385 -14.33 3.96 -11.86
N SER A 386 -13.38 3.66 -10.96
CA SER A 386 -12.12 3.00 -11.32
C SER A 386 -12.33 1.68 -12.08
N PHE A 387 -13.35 0.90 -11.71
CA PHE A 387 -13.66 -0.39 -12.37
C PHE A 387 -15.15 -0.55 -12.69
N ASN A 388 -15.85 0.56 -12.98
CA ASN A 388 -17.28 0.60 -13.28
C ASN A 388 -18.20 0.02 -12.18
N GLN A 389 -17.88 0.28 -10.90
CA GLN A 389 -18.72 -0.14 -9.78
C GLN A 389 -19.94 0.77 -9.68
N GLN A 390 -21.14 0.26 -9.98
CA GLN A 390 -22.36 1.07 -10.06
C GLN A 390 -23.13 1.11 -8.75
N THR A 391 -23.03 0.04 -7.95
CA THR A 391 -23.76 -0.12 -6.69
C THR A 391 -22.81 -0.31 -5.50
N ALA A 392 -23.35 -0.18 -4.29
CA ALA A 392 -22.60 -0.49 -3.07
C ALA A 392 -22.23 -1.99 -2.99
N ASP A 393 -23.04 -2.86 -3.59
CA ASP A 393 -22.75 -4.30 -3.66
C ASP A 393 -21.62 -4.59 -4.64
N ASP A 394 -21.60 -3.95 -5.81
CA ASP A 394 -20.48 -4.04 -6.77
C ASP A 394 -19.16 -3.59 -6.12
N GLU A 395 -19.23 -2.49 -5.38
CA GLU A 395 -18.11 -1.94 -4.64
C GLU A 395 -17.58 -2.91 -3.58
N LEU A 396 -18.49 -3.52 -2.81
CA LEU A 396 -18.13 -4.49 -1.79
C LEU A 396 -17.54 -5.76 -2.41
N VAL A 397 -18.13 -6.28 -3.49
CA VAL A 397 -17.62 -7.47 -4.20
C VAL A 397 -16.23 -7.20 -4.75
N PHE A 398 -16.02 -6.07 -5.44
CA PHE A 398 -14.71 -5.69 -5.95
C PHE A 398 -13.68 -5.56 -4.81
N THR A 399 -14.03 -4.81 -3.77
CA THR A 399 -13.13 -4.53 -2.64
C THR A 399 -12.78 -5.82 -1.90
N ARG A 400 -13.74 -6.72 -1.70
CA ARG A 400 -13.51 -8.04 -1.09
C ARG A 400 -12.61 -8.90 -1.97
N ASN A 401 -12.85 -8.96 -3.28
CA ASN A 401 -12.01 -9.74 -4.20
C ASN A 401 -10.56 -9.23 -4.22
N LEU A 402 -10.37 -7.91 -4.31
CA LEU A 402 -9.04 -7.29 -4.21
C LEU A 402 -8.36 -7.67 -2.89
N ASN A 403 -9.11 -7.58 -1.79
CA ASN A 403 -8.60 -7.90 -0.46
C ASN A 403 -8.13 -9.35 -0.35
N LEU A 404 -8.96 -10.31 -0.76
CA LEU A 404 -8.61 -11.73 -0.69
C LEU A 404 -7.35 -12.04 -1.51
N LYS A 405 -7.19 -11.41 -2.69
CA LYS A 405 -5.99 -11.56 -3.53
C LYS A 405 -4.74 -10.97 -2.88
N LYS A 406 -4.83 -9.79 -2.26
CA LYS A 406 -3.72 -9.21 -1.49
C LYS A 406 -3.36 -10.07 -0.28
N LEU A 407 -4.36 -10.53 0.48
CA LEU A 407 -4.14 -11.42 1.62
C LEU A 407 -3.49 -12.75 1.19
N ASN A 408 -3.88 -13.31 0.05
CA ASN A 408 -3.23 -14.49 -0.53
C ASN A 408 -1.76 -14.20 -0.82
N ALA A 409 -1.48 -13.09 -1.52
CA ALA A 409 -0.13 -12.73 -1.92
C ALA A 409 0.77 -12.46 -0.72
N PHE A 410 0.26 -11.80 0.32
CA PHE A 410 1.04 -11.45 1.51
C PHE A 410 1.20 -12.61 2.49
N ALA A 411 0.35 -13.65 2.39
CA ALA A 411 0.46 -14.84 3.22
C ALA A 411 1.72 -15.68 2.95
N VAL A 412 2.43 -15.44 1.85
CA VAL A 412 3.74 -16.06 1.58
C VAL A 412 4.89 -15.40 2.37
N GLY A 413 4.67 -14.18 2.88
CA GLY A 413 5.61 -13.49 3.75
C GLY A 413 5.34 -13.75 5.23
N HIS A 414 6.06 -13.06 6.11
CA HIS A 414 5.93 -13.18 7.57
C HIS A 414 4.85 -12.28 8.20
N GLY A 415 3.97 -11.71 7.39
CA GLY A 415 2.80 -10.96 7.84
C GLY A 415 2.65 -9.60 7.16
N TRP A 416 1.65 -8.85 7.61
CA TRP A 416 1.27 -7.59 6.99
C TRP A 416 0.60 -6.65 7.99
N TYR A 417 0.79 -5.34 7.80
CA TYR A 417 0.07 -4.29 8.51
C TYR A 417 -0.74 -3.43 7.54
N PHE A 418 -2.07 -3.39 7.72
CA PHE A 418 -2.93 -2.55 6.89
C PHE A 418 -2.80 -1.08 7.28
N TRP A 419 -2.64 -0.21 6.28
CA TRP A 419 -2.69 1.23 6.40
C TRP A 419 -4.09 1.74 6.03
N ASN A 420 -4.92 2.18 6.98
CA ASN A 420 -4.71 2.29 8.43
C ASN A 420 -5.93 1.74 9.20
N PHE A 421 -5.85 1.62 10.55
CA PHE A 421 -6.96 1.04 11.31
C PHE A 421 -8.28 1.84 11.18
N LYS A 422 -8.18 3.16 11.11
CA LYS A 422 -9.31 4.09 11.02
C LYS A 422 -8.89 5.40 10.35
N THR A 423 -9.85 6.01 9.68
CA THR A 423 -9.83 7.36 9.11
C THR A 423 -11.12 8.07 9.57
N GLU A 424 -11.20 9.40 9.43
CA GLU A 424 -12.41 10.14 9.81
C GLU A 424 -13.63 9.78 8.93
N PHE A 425 -13.39 9.46 7.66
CA PHE A 425 -14.41 9.06 6.67
C PHE A 425 -14.22 7.62 6.22
N GLY A 426 -15.32 6.90 5.99
CA GLY A 426 -15.26 5.58 5.36
C GLY A 426 -14.60 5.67 3.97
N SER A 427 -13.54 4.90 3.77
CA SER A 427 -12.79 4.80 2.53
C SER A 427 -12.09 3.44 2.46
N ARG A 428 -11.44 3.15 1.33
CA ARG A 428 -10.60 1.95 1.18
C ARG A 428 -9.30 1.97 2.01
N TRP A 429 -9.14 2.99 2.86
CA TRP A 429 -8.03 3.18 3.80
C TRP A 429 -8.45 2.95 5.26
N ASN A 430 -9.72 2.63 5.52
CA ASN A 430 -10.29 2.46 6.86
C ASN A 430 -10.56 0.99 7.18
N PHE A 431 -9.65 0.34 7.89
CA PHE A 431 -9.80 -1.08 8.23
C PHE A 431 -11.10 -1.39 8.97
N LEU A 432 -11.42 -0.67 10.04
CA LEU A 432 -12.61 -0.96 10.85
C LEU A 432 -13.91 -0.84 10.03
N ASP A 433 -14.02 0.18 9.17
CA ASP A 433 -15.16 0.32 8.25
C ASP A 433 -15.22 -0.86 7.25
N LEU A 434 -14.08 -1.29 6.70
CA LEU A 434 -13.99 -2.44 5.79
C LEU A 434 -14.35 -3.77 6.47
N VAL A 435 -13.98 -3.97 7.74
CA VAL A 435 -14.41 -5.13 8.53
C VAL A 435 -15.92 -5.12 8.73
N ARG A 436 -16.49 -3.98 9.17
CA ARG A 436 -17.94 -3.85 9.40
C ARG A 436 -18.76 -4.10 8.13
N LYS A 437 -18.23 -3.73 6.97
CA LYS A 437 -18.84 -3.97 5.66
C LYS A 437 -18.67 -5.41 5.15
N GLY A 438 -17.84 -6.23 5.81
CA GLY A 438 -17.56 -7.61 5.37
C GLY A 438 -16.58 -7.70 4.20
N ALA A 439 -15.74 -6.68 3.98
CA ALA A 439 -14.68 -6.74 2.98
C ALA A 439 -13.50 -7.62 3.43
N PHE A 440 -13.29 -7.74 4.74
CA PHE A 440 -12.29 -8.66 5.33
C PHE A 440 -12.90 -10.02 5.71
N PRO A 441 -12.07 -11.08 5.79
CA PRO A 441 -12.40 -12.30 6.51
C PRO A 441 -12.81 -11.99 7.95
N LYS A 442 -13.58 -12.89 8.57
CA LYS A 442 -14.03 -12.69 9.96
C LYS A 442 -12.87 -12.66 10.96
N ASN A 443 -11.83 -13.45 10.69
CA ASN A 443 -10.58 -13.43 11.44
C ASN A 443 -9.43 -13.16 10.49
N VAL A 444 -8.73 -12.04 10.69
CA VAL A 444 -7.67 -11.59 9.78
C VAL A 444 -6.32 -12.27 10.00
N SER A 445 -6.16 -13.03 11.09
CA SER A 445 -4.91 -13.74 11.43
C SER A 445 -5.03 -15.27 11.36
N SER A 446 -6.21 -15.80 11.04
CA SER A 446 -6.46 -17.23 10.90
C SER A 446 -7.56 -17.45 9.86
N TYR A 447 -7.17 -17.78 8.63
CA TYR A 447 -8.11 -17.98 7.53
C TYR A 447 -8.64 -19.42 7.51
N HIS A 448 -9.95 -19.55 7.36
CA HIS A 448 -10.61 -20.83 7.08
C HIS A 448 -10.78 -21.01 5.56
N ALA A 449 -11.08 -22.24 5.14
CA ALA A 449 -11.25 -22.55 3.72
C ALA A 449 -12.39 -21.73 3.08
N ASP A 450 -13.46 -21.46 3.84
CA ASP A 450 -14.61 -20.66 3.42
C ASP A 450 -14.34 -19.15 3.35
N ASP A 451 -13.20 -18.67 3.89
CA ASP A 451 -12.76 -17.29 3.69
C ASP A 451 -12.21 -17.06 2.28
N ASN A 452 -11.92 -18.13 1.52
CA ASN A 452 -11.40 -18.11 0.14
C ASN A 452 -10.07 -17.37 -0.06
N VAL A 453 -9.37 -16.96 1.01
CA VAL A 453 -8.07 -16.28 0.92
C VAL A 453 -7.04 -17.17 0.22
N LEU A 454 -6.91 -18.43 0.63
CA LEU A 454 -5.86 -19.33 0.11
C LEU A 454 -6.03 -19.71 -1.36
N THR A 455 -7.25 -19.56 -1.90
CA THR A 455 -7.57 -19.87 -3.31
C THR A 455 -7.77 -18.62 -4.16
N ALA A 456 -7.62 -17.42 -3.59
CA ALA A 456 -8.01 -16.17 -4.25
C ALA A 456 -7.24 -15.86 -5.53
N CYS A 457 -6.03 -16.40 -5.69
CA CYS A 457 -5.14 -16.14 -6.83
C CYS A 457 -4.95 -17.34 -7.77
N VAL A 458 -5.75 -18.41 -7.63
CA VAL A 458 -5.57 -19.64 -8.43
C VAL A 458 -5.69 -19.37 -9.93
N ASP A 459 -6.66 -18.56 -10.35
CA ASP A 459 -6.85 -18.22 -11.77
C ASP A 459 -5.64 -17.47 -12.34
N GLU A 460 -5.06 -16.55 -11.57
CA GLU A 460 -3.85 -15.82 -11.94
C GLU A 460 -2.63 -16.75 -12.03
N ASP A 461 -2.47 -17.64 -11.05
CA ASP A 461 -1.33 -18.57 -10.97
C ASP A 461 -1.39 -19.63 -12.09
N ASP A 462 -2.58 -20.18 -12.35
CA ASP A 462 -2.81 -21.18 -13.41
C ASP A 462 -2.79 -20.56 -14.81
N GLY A 463 -2.75 -19.23 -14.92
CA GLY A 463 -2.71 -18.54 -16.20
C GLY A 463 -4.04 -18.59 -16.93
N ALA A 464 -5.17 -18.43 -16.24
CA ALA A 464 -6.52 -18.49 -16.82
C ALA A 464 -6.90 -17.26 -17.70
N PHE A 465 -5.93 -16.38 -17.97
CA PHE A 465 -6.12 -15.11 -18.65
C PHE A 465 -5.26 -15.05 -19.92
N LEU A 466 -5.71 -14.26 -20.90
CA LEU A 466 -4.92 -13.95 -22.09
C LEU A 466 -4.25 -12.58 -21.90
N CYS A 467 -2.94 -12.49 -22.09
CA CYS A 467 -2.27 -11.20 -22.17
C CYS A 467 -2.33 -10.67 -23.62
N SER A 468 -3.02 -9.56 -23.83
CA SER A 468 -3.31 -9.00 -25.16
C SER A 468 -2.88 -7.53 -25.25
N ALA A 469 -2.48 -7.09 -26.45
CA ALA A 469 -2.19 -5.70 -26.73
C ALA A 469 -3.46 -4.83 -26.63
N LYS A 470 -3.38 -3.70 -25.91
CA LYS A 470 -4.49 -2.74 -25.85
C LYS A 470 -4.71 -2.14 -27.24
N ARG A 471 -5.99 -2.02 -27.63
CA ARG A 471 -6.36 -1.42 -28.91
C ARG A 471 -6.24 0.11 -28.84
N GLY A 472 -5.66 0.72 -29.87
CA GLY A 472 -5.48 2.18 -29.97
C GLY A 472 -4.21 2.73 -29.30
N VAL A 473 -3.33 1.85 -28.79
CA VAL A 473 -1.97 2.19 -28.34
C VAL A 473 -1.12 2.68 -29.52
N ARG A 474 -0.18 3.60 -29.27
CA ARG A 474 0.69 4.12 -30.34
C ARG A 474 1.59 3.00 -30.87
N PRO A 475 1.83 2.89 -32.19
CA PRO A 475 2.68 1.83 -32.74
C PRO A 475 4.06 1.72 -32.08
N LEU A 476 4.68 2.86 -31.74
CA LEU A 476 5.97 2.89 -31.04
C LEU A 476 5.94 2.21 -29.65
N GLU A 477 4.83 2.33 -28.92
CA GLU A 477 4.68 1.69 -27.61
C GLU A 477 4.51 0.17 -27.77
N LEU A 478 3.80 -0.26 -28.81
CA LEU A 478 3.68 -1.67 -29.18
C LEU A 478 5.01 -2.26 -29.64
N GLU A 479 5.79 -1.53 -30.44
CA GLU A 479 7.14 -1.92 -30.87
C GLU A 479 8.08 -2.07 -29.67
N ASN A 480 8.11 -1.09 -28.76
CA ASN A 480 8.94 -1.19 -27.54
C ASN A 480 8.55 -2.40 -26.66
N GLY A 481 7.24 -2.64 -26.50
CA GLY A 481 6.75 -3.80 -25.76
C GLY A 481 7.14 -5.11 -26.44
N LEU A 482 7.05 -5.16 -27.78
CA LEU A 482 7.40 -6.34 -28.57
C LEU A 482 8.89 -6.64 -28.47
N ASP A 483 9.73 -5.61 -28.58
CA ASP A 483 11.18 -5.71 -28.42
C ASP A 483 11.55 -6.22 -27.03
N PHE A 484 10.84 -5.78 -25.98
CA PHE A 484 11.03 -6.32 -24.63
C PHE A 484 10.65 -7.80 -24.53
N ALA A 485 9.47 -8.18 -25.04
CA ALA A 485 8.99 -9.56 -25.00
C ALA A 485 9.89 -10.54 -25.77
N CYS A 486 10.46 -10.08 -26.89
CA CYS A 486 11.25 -10.88 -27.81
C CYS A 486 12.77 -10.77 -27.59
N GLY A 487 13.23 -9.73 -26.87
CA GLY A 487 14.64 -9.41 -26.67
C GLY A 487 15.27 -10.05 -25.43
N GLY A 488 14.54 -10.90 -24.71
CA GLY A 488 15.07 -11.62 -23.55
C GLY A 488 16.07 -12.71 -23.96
N ASP A 489 17.20 -12.80 -23.25
CA ASP A 489 18.25 -13.81 -23.48
C ASP A 489 17.92 -15.19 -22.87
N ASP A 490 16.75 -15.36 -22.24
CA ASP A 490 16.33 -16.62 -21.61
C ASP A 490 15.81 -17.68 -22.60
N GLY A 491 15.56 -17.29 -23.85
CA GLY A 491 15.10 -18.18 -24.92
C GLY A 491 13.71 -18.79 -24.69
N LYS A 492 12.90 -18.25 -23.76
CA LYS A 492 11.57 -18.78 -23.45
C LYS A 492 10.48 -18.31 -24.41
N VAL A 493 10.74 -17.27 -25.21
CA VAL A 493 9.80 -16.74 -26.20
C VAL A 493 10.48 -16.73 -27.57
N ASP A 494 9.93 -17.46 -28.53
CA ASP A 494 10.46 -17.53 -29.89
C ASP A 494 9.73 -16.56 -30.83
N CYS A 495 10.35 -15.41 -31.08
CA CYS A 495 9.79 -14.38 -31.95
C CYS A 495 10.27 -14.43 -33.41
N THR A 496 11.04 -15.45 -33.81
CA THR A 496 11.80 -15.44 -35.08
C THR A 496 10.93 -15.37 -36.34
N ASP A 497 9.68 -15.85 -36.28
CA ASP A 497 8.77 -15.95 -37.43
C ASP A 497 7.55 -15.01 -37.36
N LEU A 498 7.51 -14.08 -36.40
CA LEU A 498 6.37 -13.21 -36.14
C LEU A 498 5.94 -12.37 -37.36
N LEU A 499 6.89 -11.80 -38.09
CA LEU A 499 6.60 -11.00 -39.30
C LEU A 499 5.95 -11.83 -40.42
N SER A 500 6.19 -13.14 -40.44
CA SER A 500 5.60 -14.05 -41.42
C SER A 500 4.26 -14.61 -40.97
N ARG A 501 4.05 -14.76 -39.65
CA ARG A 501 2.83 -15.32 -39.04
C ARG A 501 1.70 -14.31 -38.92
N PHE A 502 2.02 -13.07 -38.60
CA PHE A 502 1.03 -12.06 -38.21
C PHE A 502 1.23 -10.78 -39.02
N ARG A 503 0.13 -10.26 -39.56
CA ARG A 503 0.17 -9.14 -40.50
C ARG A 503 0.35 -7.83 -39.77
N THR A 504 -0.41 -7.62 -38.70
CA THR A 504 -0.39 -6.35 -37.97
C THR A 504 0.55 -6.41 -36.76
N ILE A 505 0.95 -5.23 -36.26
CA ILE A 505 1.80 -5.15 -35.08
C ILE A 505 1.03 -5.61 -33.83
N GLU A 506 -0.27 -5.34 -33.77
CA GLU A 506 -1.15 -5.76 -32.69
C GLU A 506 -1.23 -7.28 -32.59
N GLU A 507 -1.38 -8.00 -33.70
CA GLU A 507 -1.40 -9.47 -33.72
C GLU A 507 -0.06 -10.07 -33.25
N ARG A 508 1.07 -9.46 -33.67
CA ARG A 508 2.41 -9.86 -33.21
C ARG A 508 2.55 -9.66 -31.70
N CYS A 509 2.09 -8.51 -31.20
CA CYS A 509 2.11 -8.17 -29.78
C CYS A 509 1.19 -9.08 -28.97
N ASP A 510 -0.04 -9.35 -29.45
CA ASP A 510 -0.97 -10.28 -28.79
C ASP A 510 -0.33 -11.64 -28.55
N TRP A 511 0.40 -12.18 -29.54
CA TRP A 511 1.11 -13.44 -29.37
C TRP A 511 2.30 -13.32 -28.42
N ALA A 512 3.21 -12.37 -28.69
CA ALA A 512 4.47 -12.26 -27.94
C ALA A 512 4.23 -11.91 -26.46
N PHE A 513 3.30 -11.01 -26.17
CA PHE A 513 2.96 -10.62 -24.80
C PHE A 513 2.37 -11.80 -24.03
N ASN A 514 1.51 -12.60 -24.68
CA ASN A 514 0.94 -13.79 -24.08
C ASN A 514 1.99 -14.84 -23.75
N GLU A 515 2.84 -15.21 -24.71
CA GLU A 515 3.89 -16.19 -24.49
C GLU A 515 4.88 -15.74 -23.40
N TYR A 516 5.30 -14.47 -23.44
CA TYR A 516 6.18 -13.91 -22.43
C TYR A 516 5.56 -13.96 -21.04
N TRP A 517 4.32 -13.49 -20.90
CA TRP A 517 3.64 -13.48 -19.60
C TRP A 517 3.49 -14.90 -19.04
N HIS A 518 3.03 -15.87 -19.85
CA HIS A 518 2.94 -17.26 -19.38
C HIS A 518 4.30 -17.84 -18.97
N ALA A 519 5.37 -17.52 -19.70
CA ALA A 519 6.71 -18.01 -19.42
C ALA A 519 7.35 -17.40 -18.14
N HIS A 520 6.86 -16.24 -17.69
CA HIS A 520 7.48 -15.43 -16.64
C HIS A 520 6.58 -15.05 -15.46
N ARG A 521 5.28 -15.36 -15.50
CA ARG A 521 4.32 -14.99 -14.42
C ARG A 521 4.71 -15.55 -13.05
N GLU A 522 5.31 -16.74 -13.00
CA GLU A 522 5.81 -17.36 -11.77
C GLU A 522 7.06 -16.66 -11.21
N GLY A 523 7.68 -15.78 -11.98
CA GLY A 523 8.74 -14.85 -11.55
C GLY A 523 8.23 -13.44 -11.26
N GLY A 524 6.92 -13.22 -11.24
CA GLY A 524 6.31 -11.91 -10.96
C GLY A 524 6.10 -11.01 -12.18
N ALA A 525 6.28 -11.50 -13.41
CA ALA A 525 6.05 -10.69 -14.62
C ALA A 525 4.56 -10.31 -14.78
N THR A 526 4.31 -9.04 -15.07
CA THR A 526 2.96 -8.48 -15.31
C THR A 526 2.64 -8.40 -16.79
N CYS A 527 1.34 -8.33 -17.14
CA CYS A 527 0.88 -8.06 -18.51
C CYS A 527 0.72 -6.54 -18.76
N ASP A 528 1.75 -5.75 -18.47
CA ASP A 528 1.69 -4.30 -18.69
C ASP A 528 2.43 -3.86 -19.96
N PHE A 529 3.65 -4.37 -20.16
CA PHE A 529 4.53 -4.05 -21.30
C PHE A 529 4.65 -2.54 -21.57
N GLY A 530 4.85 -1.74 -20.52
CA GLY A 530 4.96 -0.28 -20.63
C GLY A 530 3.61 0.39 -20.92
N GLY A 531 2.53 -0.17 -20.37
CA GLY A 531 1.15 0.23 -20.60
C GLY A 531 0.54 -0.28 -21.92
N ALA A 532 1.29 -1.00 -22.76
CA ALA A 532 0.85 -1.46 -24.07
C ALA A 532 -0.10 -2.67 -24.05
N ALA A 533 -0.15 -3.43 -22.95
CA ALA A 533 -0.93 -4.66 -22.84
C ALA A 533 -1.91 -4.68 -21.65
N HIS A 534 -2.82 -5.65 -21.67
CA HIS A 534 -3.71 -5.98 -20.57
C HIS A 534 -4.14 -7.47 -20.59
N LEU A 535 -4.54 -7.98 -19.43
CA LEU A 535 -5.18 -9.26 -19.25
C LEU A 535 -6.65 -9.18 -19.60
N VAL A 536 -7.08 -10.15 -20.39
CA VAL A 536 -8.48 -10.37 -20.74
C VAL A 536 -8.90 -11.72 -20.17
N ALA A 537 -10.04 -11.74 -19.48
CA ALA A 537 -10.64 -13.01 -19.08
C ALA A 537 -11.03 -13.79 -20.33
N ILE A 538 -10.56 -15.04 -20.43
CA ILE A 538 -11.00 -15.93 -21.49
C ILE A 538 -12.48 -16.20 -21.23
N PRO A 539 -13.41 -15.87 -22.14
CA PRO A 539 -14.78 -16.34 -22.00
C PRO A 539 -14.70 -17.85 -21.97
N ILE A 540 -15.02 -18.46 -20.84
CA ILE A 540 -15.33 -19.88 -20.81
C ILE A 540 -16.46 -20.01 -21.83
N LEU A 541 -16.17 -20.58 -23.00
CA LEU A 541 -17.21 -21.16 -23.84
C LEU A 541 -17.91 -22.13 -22.90
N LEU A 542 -19.09 -21.73 -22.41
CA LEU A 542 -19.96 -22.59 -21.63
C LEU A 542 -19.88 -23.98 -22.26
N ASN A 543 -19.41 -24.95 -21.48
CA ASN A 543 -19.34 -26.33 -21.88
C ASN A 543 -20.59 -26.65 -22.69
N VAL A 544 -20.39 -27.10 -23.92
CA VAL A 544 -21.43 -27.65 -24.81
C VAL A 544 -22.03 -28.95 -24.23
N GLU A 545 -21.75 -29.29 -22.97
CA GLU A 545 -22.35 -30.42 -22.25
C GLU A 545 -23.66 -30.08 -21.51
N HIS A 546 -24.18 -28.86 -21.60
CA HIS A 546 -25.48 -28.51 -21.00
C HIS A 546 -26.56 -28.00 -21.99
N GLN A 547 -26.54 -28.50 -23.23
CA GLN A 547 -27.69 -28.42 -24.15
C GLN A 547 -28.25 -29.78 -24.59
N VAL A 548 -27.91 -30.88 -23.92
CA VAL A 548 -28.59 -32.18 -24.08
C VAL A 548 -29.45 -32.46 -22.85
N SER A 549 -30.38 -31.57 -22.52
CA SER A 549 -31.47 -31.88 -21.56
C SER A 549 -32.66 -30.92 -21.68
N PHE A 550 -33.02 -30.46 -22.89
CA PHE A 550 -34.33 -29.81 -23.13
C PHE A 550 -34.78 -30.06 -24.57
N ALA A 551 -34.90 -31.35 -24.94
CA ALA A 551 -35.65 -31.78 -26.11
C ALA A 551 -36.15 -33.22 -25.89
N SER A 552 -36.92 -33.42 -24.82
CA SER A 552 -37.64 -34.67 -24.57
C SER A 552 -39.12 -34.41 -24.26
N VAL A 553 -39.80 -33.59 -25.06
CA VAL A 553 -41.26 -33.58 -25.12
C VAL A 553 -41.67 -33.20 -26.55
N TYR A 554 -42.58 -34.00 -27.13
CA TYR A 554 -43.02 -34.02 -28.53
C TYR A 554 -41.98 -34.62 -29.51
N ASN A 555 -42.24 -35.66 -30.27
CA ASN A 555 -43.46 -36.38 -30.57
C ASN A 555 -43.08 -37.72 -31.22
N GLU A 556 -43.89 -38.76 -31.04
CA GLU A 556 -43.74 -40.04 -31.74
C GLU A 556 -43.86 -39.85 -33.25
N LYS A 557 -42.94 -40.49 -33.99
CA LYS A 557 -43.14 -41.24 -35.26
C LYS A 557 -41.90 -41.12 -36.15
N ILE A 558 -41.13 -42.21 -36.17
CA ILE A 558 -40.55 -42.91 -37.33
C ILE A 558 -39.21 -43.51 -36.89
N LEU A 559 -39.34 -44.70 -36.31
CA LEU A 559 -38.35 -45.76 -36.39
C LEU A 559 -38.27 -46.23 -37.86
N ILE A 560 -37.21 -46.99 -38.21
CA ILE A 560 -36.90 -47.64 -39.50
C ILE A 560 -36.05 -46.71 -40.41
N TRP A 561 -34.71 -46.77 -40.44
CA TRP A 561 -33.85 -47.92 -40.75
C TRP A 561 -32.49 -47.87 -40.04
N THR A 562 -32.11 -49.03 -39.53
CA THR A 562 -30.89 -49.40 -38.82
C THR A 562 -29.61 -49.42 -39.66
N LEU A 563 -28.51 -49.03 -39.00
CA LEU A 563 -27.20 -49.69 -38.96
C LEU A 563 -26.57 -50.13 -40.29
N LEU A 564 -25.50 -49.43 -40.68
CA LEU A 564 -24.26 -50.02 -41.22
C LEU A 564 -23.19 -48.93 -41.32
N GLY A 565 -22.11 -49.02 -40.53
CA GLY A 565 -20.93 -48.18 -40.75
C GLY A 565 -20.06 -47.77 -39.56
N VAL A 566 -20.19 -48.39 -38.38
CA VAL A 566 -19.15 -48.27 -37.33
C VAL A 566 -18.09 -49.34 -37.59
N VAL A 567 -17.12 -49.05 -38.47
CA VAL A 567 -15.74 -49.58 -38.44
C VAL A 567 -14.86 -48.61 -39.24
N LEU A 568 -14.29 -47.61 -38.58
CA LEU A 568 -12.97 -47.04 -38.84
C LEU A 568 -12.63 -46.17 -37.63
N GLY A 569 -12.38 -46.85 -36.51
CA GLY A 569 -11.84 -46.23 -35.31
C GLY A 569 -10.32 -46.29 -35.29
N PHE A 570 -9.78 -45.40 -34.47
CA PHE A 570 -8.53 -45.56 -33.71
C PHE A 570 -7.20 -45.20 -34.38
N SER A 571 -6.95 -43.89 -34.49
CA SER A 571 -5.64 -43.30 -34.23
C SER A 571 -5.78 -41.79 -33.96
N GLY A 572 -5.79 -41.37 -32.70
CA GLY A 572 -5.77 -39.93 -32.39
C GLY A 572 -6.21 -39.45 -31.01
N LEU A 573 -6.67 -40.32 -30.09
CA LEU A 573 -7.21 -39.86 -28.80
C LEU A 573 -6.67 -40.58 -27.56
N ALA A 574 -5.47 -41.17 -27.66
CA ALA A 574 -4.78 -41.79 -26.53
C ALA A 574 -3.48 -41.07 -26.11
N PHE A 575 -3.08 -39.99 -26.80
CA PHE A 575 -1.87 -39.23 -26.45
C PHE A 575 -2.17 -37.95 -25.64
N VAL A 576 -3.41 -37.45 -25.66
CA VAL A 576 -3.76 -36.14 -25.07
C VAL A 576 -4.33 -36.22 -23.65
N MET A 577 -4.76 -37.40 -23.17
CA MET A 577 -5.32 -37.55 -21.81
C MET A 577 -4.43 -38.33 -20.83
N ALA A 578 -3.31 -38.90 -21.27
CA ALA A 578 -2.41 -39.69 -20.41
C ALA A 578 -1.23 -38.90 -19.81
N MET A 579 -0.88 -37.72 -20.35
CA MET A 579 0.14 -36.84 -19.73
C MET A 579 -0.45 -35.79 -18.77
N ALA A 580 -1.77 -35.59 -18.79
CA ALA A 580 -2.47 -34.63 -17.93
C ALA A 580 -2.92 -35.19 -16.56
N ARG A 581 -2.60 -36.46 -16.22
CA ARG A 581 -3.20 -37.11 -15.02
C ARG A 581 -2.30 -37.97 -14.11
N HIS A 582 -0.97 -38.02 -14.28
CA HIS A 582 -0.11 -38.85 -13.40
C HIS A 582 1.09 -38.13 -12.71
N ARG A 583 1.16 -36.80 -12.68
CA ARG A 583 2.15 -36.11 -11.81
C ARG A 583 1.58 -34.89 -11.08
N ARG A 584 0.37 -35.02 -10.54
CA ARG A 584 -0.07 -34.24 -9.39
C ARG A 584 -0.59 -35.20 -8.31
N ARG A 585 0.05 -35.13 -7.14
CA ARG A 585 -0.45 -35.46 -5.79
C ARG A 585 -0.50 -36.93 -5.34
N GLU A 586 0.55 -37.30 -4.62
CA GLU A 586 0.51 -37.85 -3.25
C GLU A 586 1.62 -37.08 -2.50
N GLU A 587 1.53 -36.53 -1.29
CA GLU A 587 0.53 -36.39 -0.23
C GLU A 587 0.97 -35.19 0.68
N TYR A 588 0.08 -34.76 1.56
CA TYR A 588 -0.06 -33.45 2.22
C TYR A 588 0.96 -33.01 3.32
N SER A 589 1.02 -31.67 3.50
CA SER A 589 1.09 -30.88 4.77
C SER A 589 2.41 -30.78 5.55
N PRO A 590 2.55 -29.85 6.53
CA PRO A 590 2.16 -28.44 6.65
C PRO A 590 3.35 -27.58 7.18
N LEU A 591 3.08 -26.32 7.50
CA LEU A 591 3.89 -25.38 8.30
C LEU A 591 4.81 -26.03 9.36
N ILE A 592 6.09 -25.66 9.29
CA ILE A 592 7.14 -25.54 10.32
C ILE A 592 6.99 -26.44 11.58
N GLY A 593 7.91 -27.38 11.76
CA GLY A 593 8.14 -28.09 13.02
C GLY A 593 9.63 -28.08 13.43
N HIS A 594 9.91 -27.51 14.60
CA HIS A 594 11.21 -27.48 15.27
C HIS A 594 11.71 -28.87 15.76
N ILE A 595 13.00 -28.87 16.14
CA ILE A 595 13.69 -29.67 17.18
C ILE A 595 14.67 -30.75 16.67
N ILE A 596 15.96 -30.38 16.75
CA ILE A 596 17.14 -31.10 17.27
C ILE A 596 16.94 -32.60 17.56
N VAL A 597 17.77 -33.48 16.96
CA VAL A 597 18.73 -34.36 17.68
C VAL A 597 19.84 -34.76 16.71
N ALA A 598 21.08 -34.64 17.20
CA ALA A 598 22.32 -35.07 16.58
C ALA A 598 22.47 -36.60 16.52
N GLY A 599 23.25 -37.10 15.57
CA GLY A 599 24.19 -38.17 15.86
C GLY A 599 24.27 -39.36 14.90
N VAL A 600 25.51 -39.57 14.44
CA VAL A 600 26.26 -40.84 14.43
C VAL A 600 26.11 -41.77 13.21
N ASP A 601 27.27 -41.93 12.54
CA ASP A 601 27.88 -43.08 11.82
C ASP A 601 27.04 -43.82 10.75
N ASP A 602 27.56 -44.25 9.58
CA ASP A 602 28.91 -44.62 9.11
C ASP A 602 29.17 -44.12 7.67
#